data_AF-A0A848H292-F1
#
_entry.id   AF-A0A848H292-F1
#
_cell.length_a   1.000
_cell.length_b   1.000
_cell.length_c   1.000
_cell.angle_alpha   90.00
_cell.angle_beta   90.00
_cell.angle_gamma   90.00
#
_symmetry.space_group_name_H-M   'P 1'
#
loop_
_entity.id
_entity.type
_entity.pdbx_description
1 polymer ?
#
loop_
_entity_poly.entity_id
_entity_poly.type
_entity_poly.pdbx_seq_one_letter_code
_entity_poly.pdbx_strand_id
1 'polypeptide(L)'
;MMVSASFLFLHAITLVGQHTDSTNKTTPVGTAKVWGKIDGMSIIGLVQGPSAAVAPLQVACVFEYTEGDIFNPPALPAALNGMVHLDHALKGQITELRKSGKFAGHYLETLLITPPKGAMKAPRLLLIGLGDRHQFNADMMINIGAVALREATRIGVTGFSFASDIKDAGIDSPTALVAGNVTRGIINAWRTQLYLQKQHLSPAKPMTKATLLAGPAFFETAGEGIKEAIASFNH
;
A
#
# COMPACT_ATOMS: atom_id res chain seq x y z
N MET A 1 -22.82 -56.17 -59.92
CA MET A 1 -21.53 -56.57 -59.34
C MET A 1 -20.49 -55.55 -59.76
N MET A 2 -20.12 -54.64 -58.86
CA MET A 2 -18.84 -53.93 -58.79
C MET A 2 -18.95 -52.92 -57.64
N VAL A 3 -18.18 -53.16 -56.59
CA VAL A 3 -18.10 -52.37 -55.36
C VAL A 3 -17.09 -51.24 -55.63
N SER A 4 -17.51 -49.99 -55.50
CA SER A 4 -16.61 -48.83 -55.52
C SER A 4 -16.35 -48.41 -54.07
N ALA A 5 -15.10 -48.56 -53.62
CA ALA A 5 -14.66 -48.18 -52.29
C ALA A 5 -14.40 -46.66 -52.23
N SER A 6 -15.20 -45.94 -51.44
CA SER A 6 -14.92 -44.55 -51.08
C SER A 6 -13.99 -44.52 -49.86
N PHE A 7 -12.75 -44.08 -50.04
CA PHE A 7 -11.84 -43.72 -48.95
C PHE A 7 -12.19 -42.31 -48.45
N LEU A 8 -12.73 -42.22 -47.22
CA LEU A 8 -12.80 -40.96 -46.48
C LEU A 8 -11.47 -40.75 -45.75
N PHE A 9 -10.70 -39.73 -46.13
CA PHE A 9 -9.56 -39.24 -45.36
C PHE A 9 -10.04 -38.27 -44.27
N LEU A 10 -10.01 -38.72 -43.01
CA LEU A 10 -10.29 -37.87 -41.85
C LEU A 10 -9.00 -37.11 -41.48
N HIS A 11 -8.92 -35.81 -41.77
CA HIS A 11 -7.84 -34.96 -41.29
C HIS A 11 -8.12 -34.54 -39.85
N ALA A 12 -7.38 -35.11 -38.90
CA ALA A 12 -7.36 -34.64 -37.52
C ALA A 12 -6.53 -33.35 -37.43
N ILE A 13 -7.20 -32.21 -37.23
CA ILE A 13 -6.54 -30.95 -36.88
C ILE A 13 -6.24 -31.02 -35.38
N THR A 14 -4.97 -31.23 -35.04
CA THR A 14 -4.49 -31.07 -33.66
C THR A 14 -4.35 -29.57 -33.37
N LEU A 15 -5.30 -29.04 -32.59
CA LEU A 15 -5.16 -27.72 -31.98
C LEU A 15 -4.06 -27.81 -30.91
N VAL A 16 -2.85 -27.36 -31.24
CA VAL A 16 -1.80 -27.16 -30.23
C VAL A 16 -2.17 -25.92 -29.43
N GLY A 17 -2.72 -26.12 -28.24
CA GLY A 17 -2.91 -25.04 -27.27
C GLY A 17 -1.56 -24.45 -26.91
N GLN A 18 -1.35 -23.17 -27.21
CA GLN A 18 -0.23 -22.41 -26.65
C GLN A 18 -0.50 -22.23 -25.15
N HIS A 19 0.07 -23.12 -24.33
CA HIS A 19 0.28 -22.85 -22.92
C HIS A 19 1.35 -21.76 -22.81
N THR A 20 0.91 -20.51 -22.65
CA THR A 20 1.78 -19.44 -22.15
C THR A 20 1.97 -19.68 -20.65
N ASP A 21 3.01 -20.44 -20.29
CA ASP A 21 3.56 -20.44 -18.93
C ASP A 21 4.26 -19.10 -18.68
N SER A 22 3.50 -18.04 -18.45
CA SER A 22 4.02 -16.84 -17.81
C SER A 22 4.14 -17.13 -16.31
N THR A 23 5.23 -17.77 -15.91
CA THR A 23 5.63 -17.80 -14.49
C THR A 23 5.98 -16.36 -14.08
N ASN A 24 4.99 -15.59 -13.65
CA ASN A 24 5.20 -14.24 -13.12
C ASN A 24 6.16 -14.35 -11.93
N LYS A 25 7.42 -13.93 -12.14
CA LYS A 25 8.47 -13.95 -11.12
C LYS A 25 8.11 -12.96 -10.01
N THR A 26 7.57 -13.46 -8.90
CA THR A 26 7.24 -12.62 -7.74
C THR A 26 8.48 -12.26 -6.93
N THR A 27 8.55 -11.03 -6.40
CA THR A 27 9.66 -10.58 -5.56
C THR A 27 9.59 -11.22 -4.17
N PRO A 28 10.68 -11.80 -3.61
CA PRO A 28 10.66 -12.45 -2.30
C PRO A 28 10.27 -11.50 -1.16
N VAL A 29 9.53 -12.02 -0.17
CA VAL A 29 9.26 -11.30 1.10
C VAL A 29 10.57 -10.92 1.79
N GLY A 30 10.62 -9.73 2.38
CA GLY A 30 11.81 -9.13 2.97
C GLY A 30 12.71 -8.39 1.98
N THR A 31 12.43 -8.46 0.67
CA THR A 31 13.16 -7.66 -0.33
C THR A 31 12.90 -6.18 -0.08
N ALA A 32 13.97 -5.41 0.09
CA ALA A 32 13.94 -3.97 0.27
C ALA A 32 14.83 -3.27 -0.77
N LYS A 33 14.39 -2.13 -1.29
CA LYS A 33 15.14 -1.33 -2.26
C LYS A 33 14.94 0.15 -2.01
N VAL A 34 16.02 0.92 -1.99
CA VAL A 34 15.96 2.39 -2.01
C VAL A 34 15.70 2.81 -3.45
N TRP A 35 14.53 3.39 -3.72
CA TRP A 35 14.16 3.87 -5.05
C TRP A 35 14.70 5.26 -5.36
N GLY A 36 14.96 6.04 -4.32
CA GLY A 36 15.63 7.33 -4.41
C GLY A 36 15.81 7.99 -3.06
N LYS A 37 16.50 9.13 -3.08
CA LYS A 37 16.70 9.99 -1.92
C LYS A 37 16.36 11.42 -2.32
N ILE A 38 15.68 12.14 -1.43
CA ILE A 38 15.28 13.54 -1.63
C ILE A 38 15.23 14.24 -0.29
N ASP A 39 15.81 15.44 -0.20
CA ASP A 39 15.77 16.30 1.00
C ASP A 39 16.16 15.58 2.31
N GLY A 40 17.17 14.70 2.24
CA GLY A 40 17.67 13.91 3.38
C GLY A 40 16.87 12.64 3.71
N MET A 41 15.75 12.40 3.03
CA MET A 41 14.88 11.25 3.22
C MET A 41 15.13 10.18 2.14
N SER A 42 15.26 8.92 2.55
CA SER A 42 15.26 7.77 1.63
C SER A 42 13.84 7.26 1.43
N ILE A 43 13.42 7.10 0.17
CA ILE A 43 12.14 6.45 -0.18
C ILE A 43 12.42 5.00 -0.56
N ILE A 44 11.84 4.08 0.20
CA ILE A 44 12.19 2.65 0.19
C ILE A 44 10.95 1.86 -0.21
N GLY A 45 11.08 0.91 -1.13
CA GLY A 45 10.09 -0.14 -1.31
C GLY A 45 10.45 -1.34 -0.44
N LEU A 46 9.45 -2.00 0.14
CA LEU A 46 9.63 -3.24 0.92
C LEU A 46 8.51 -4.25 0.64
N VAL A 47 8.89 -5.50 0.34
CA VAL A 47 7.94 -6.62 0.25
C VAL A 47 7.68 -7.19 1.64
N GLN A 48 6.72 -6.63 2.37
CA GLN A 48 6.38 -7.07 3.72
C GLN A 48 4.94 -6.69 4.09
N GLY A 49 4.26 -7.55 4.84
CA GLY A 49 2.97 -7.22 5.45
C GLY A 49 3.09 -6.15 6.56
N PRO A 50 2.09 -5.28 6.73
CA PRO A 50 2.18 -4.12 7.63
C PRO A 50 2.38 -4.46 9.11
N SER A 51 1.87 -5.59 9.61
CA SER A 51 2.07 -6.02 11.00
C SER A 51 3.53 -6.41 11.31
N ALA A 52 4.28 -6.82 10.28
CA ALA A 52 5.64 -7.33 10.38
C ALA A 52 6.72 -6.33 9.94
N ALA A 53 6.33 -5.18 9.35
CA ALA A 53 7.27 -4.15 8.94
C ALA A 53 7.92 -3.48 10.16
N VAL A 54 9.26 -3.41 10.17
CA VAL A 54 10.02 -2.76 11.23
C VAL A 54 10.14 -1.27 10.93
N ALA A 55 9.42 -0.45 11.69
CA ALA A 55 9.50 1.01 11.61
C ALA A 55 9.07 1.66 12.93
N PRO A 56 9.48 2.91 13.21
CA PRO A 56 8.97 3.67 14.36
C PRO A 56 7.46 3.93 14.35
N LEU A 57 6.84 3.89 13.16
CA LEU A 57 5.41 4.07 12.90
C LEU A 57 5.03 3.21 11.68
N GLN A 58 3.96 2.43 11.78
CA GLN A 58 3.28 1.82 10.65
C GLN A 58 2.07 2.68 10.28
N VAL A 59 1.84 2.90 8.99
CA VAL A 59 0.67 3.60 8.44
C VAL A 59 -0.15 2.62 7.63
N ALA A 60 -1.47 2.63 7.81
CA ALA A 60 -2.41 1.86 7.00
C ALA A 60 -3.66 2.68 6.73
N CYS A 61 -4.36 2.33 5.65
CA CYS A 61 -5.55 3.03 5.20
C CYS A 61 -6.77 2.12 5.28
N VAL A 62 -7.93 2.70 5.54
CA VAL A 62 -9.24 2.01 5.47
C VAL A 62 -10.27 2.90 4.81
N PHE A 63 -11.19 2.32 4.07
CA PHE A 63 -12.42 3.01 3.66
C PHE A 63 -13.43 3.05 4.80
N GLU A 64 -14.52 3.76 4.56
CA GLU A 64 -15.70 3.69 5.42
C GLU A 64 -16.18 2.25 5.61
N TYR A 65 -16.58 1.96 6.85
CA TYR A 65 -16.92 0.62 7.28
C TYR A 65 -18.19 0.11 6.59
N THR A 66 -18.09 -1.12 6.07
CA THR A 66 -19.25 -1.97 5.78
C THR A 66 -19.04 -3.30 6.49
N GLU A 67 -20.12 -3.98 6.90
CA GLU A 67 -19.98 -5.23 7.66
C GLU A 67 -19.16 -6.26 6.88
N GLY A 68 -18.09 -6.77 7.51
CA GLY A 68 -17.20 -7.76 6.93
C GLY A 68 -16.31 -7.27 5.79
N ASP A 69 -16.10 -5.97 5.61
CA ASP A 69 -15.43 -5.41 4.42
C ASP A 69 -13.95 -5.75 4.23
N ILE A 70 -13.26 -6.19 5.27
CA ILE A 70 -11.89 -6.72 5.19
C ILE A 70 -11.84 -8.26 5.18
N PHE A 71 -12.98 -8.93 5.40
CA PHE A 71 -13.05 -10.39 5.54
C PHE A 71 -13.77 -11.07 4.38
N ASN A 72 -14.75 -10.37 3.78
CA ASN A 72 -15.62 -10.90 2.74
C ASN A 72 -15.22 -10.32 1.37
N PRO A 73 -15.49 -11.03 0.26
CA PRO A 73 -15.35 -10.48 -1.07
C PRO A 73 -16.06 -9.11 -1.18
N PRO A 74 -15.43 -8.10 -1.82
CA PRO A 74 -14.29 -8.22 -2.73
C PRO A 74 -12.91 -8.08 -2.06
N ALA A 75 -12.81 -8.16 -0.72
CA ALA A 75 -11.53 -8.13 -0.02
C ALA A 75 -10.58 -9.26 -0.46
N LEU A 76 -9.27 -9.03 -0.30
CA LEU A 76 -8.28 -10.08 -0.53
C LEU A 76 -8.48 -11.24 0.46
N PRO A 77 -8.13 -12.49 0.08
CA PRO A 77 -8.09 -13.61 1.01
C PRO A 77 -7.23 -13.29 2.23
N ALA A 78 -7.62 -13.80 3.40
CA ALA A 78 -6.98 -13.46 4.69
C ALA A 78 -5.44 -13.58 4.68
N ALA A 79 -4.88 -14.58 4.00
CA ALA A 79 -3.43 -14.79 3.90
C ALA A 79 -2.67 -13.68 3.15
N LEU A 80 -3.37 -12.88 2.34
CA LEU A 80 -2.82 -11.79 1.54
C LEU A 80 -3.31 -10.40 2.02
N ASN A 81 -4.24 -10.35 2.96
CA ASN A 81 -4.91 -9.12 3.37
C ASN A 81 -4.15 -8.42 4.50
N GLY A 82 -3.54 -7.28 4.20
CA GLY A 82 -2.72 -6.53 5.15
C GLY A 82 -3.51 -6.04 6.35
N MET A 83 -4.73 -5.57 6.12
CA MET A 83 -5.63 -5.10 7.18
C MET A 83 -6.10 -6.21 8.11
N VAL A 84 -6.40 -7.41 7.59
CA VAL A 84 -6.71 -8.59 8.43
C VAL A 84 -5.54 -8.93 9.35
N HIS A 85 -4.30 -8.88 8.85
CA HIS A 85 -3.12 -9.13 9.68
C HIS A 85 -2.92 -8.07 10.78
N LEU A 86 -3.23 -6.80 10.48
CA LEU A 86 -3.20 -5.73 11.49
C LEU A 86 -4.29 -5.91 12.54
N ASP A 87 -5.51 -6.21 12.12
CA ASP A 87 -6.64 -6.39 13.03
C ASP A 87 -6.44 -7.61 13.93
N HIS A 88 -5.92 -8.72 13.39
CA HIS A 88 -5.53 -9.88 14.17
C HIS A 88 -4.43 -9.55 15.20
N ALA A 89 -3.40 -8.78 14.80
CA ALA A 89 -2.36 -8.32 15.72
C ALA A 89 -2.94 -7.49 16.88
N LEU A 90 -4.01 -6.74 16.61
CA LEU A 90 -4.74 -5.94 17.60
C LEU A 90 -5.95 -6.65 18.21
N LYS A 91 -6.09 -7.98 18.02
CA LYS A 91 -7.19 -8.78 18.57
C LYS A 91 -8.59 -8.25 18.20
N GLY A 92 -8.78 -7.84 16.95
CA GLY A 92 -10.07 -7.39 16.42
C GLY A 92 -10.41 -5.91 16.69
N GLN A 93 -9.52 -5.15 17.32
CA GLN A 93 -9.83 -3.78 17.75
C GLN A 93 -10.00 -2.80 16.58
N ILE A 94 -9.39 -3.03 15.41
CA ILE A 94 -9.64 -2.17 14.24
C ILE A 94 -11.09 -2.37 13.78
N THR A 95 -11.54 -3.61 13.71
CA THR A 95 -12.93 -3.94 13.37
C THR A 95 -13.90 -3.34 14.39
N GLU A 96 -13.65 -3.49 15.70
CA GLU A 96 -14.53 -2.95 16.75
C GLU A 96 -14.59 -1.41 16.74
N LEU A 97 -13.46 -0.73 16.53
CA LEU A 97 -13.41 0.74 16.42
C LEU A 97 -14.28 1.24 15.26
N ARG A 98 -14.20 0.56 14.12
CA ARG A 98 -14.95 0.89 12.90
C ARG A 98 -16.44 0.59 13.06
N LYS A 99 -16.77 -0.61 13.54
CA LYS A 99 -18.16 -1.06 13.77
C LYS A 99 -18.90 -0.19 14.80
N SER A 100 -18.18 0.27 15.83
CA SER A 100 -18.75 1.15 16.87
C SER A 100 -18.81 2.64 16.48
N GLY A 101 -18.37 3.01 15.28
CA GLY A 101 -18.35 4.39 14.80
C GLY A 101 -17.33 5.30 15.50
N LYS A 102 -16.38 4.72 16.26
CA LYS A 102 -15.30 5.48 16.93
C LYS A 102 -14.19 5.91 15.96
N PHE A 103 -14.12 5.23 14.82
CA PHE A 103 -13.32 5.61 13.68
C PHE A 103 -14.09 5.26 12.41
N ALA A 104 -14.70 6.24 11.77
CA ALA A 104 -15.64 5.99 10.68
C ALA A 104 -14.93 5.60 9.38
N GLY A 105 -13.67 6.04 9.22
CA GLY A 105 -12.91 5.89 7.98
C GLY A 105 -13.17 7.04 7.00
N HIS A 106 -13.67 8.18 7.48
CA HIS A 106 -13.90 9.37 6.65
C HIS A 106 -12.61 9.86 6.00
N TYR A 107 -12.72 10.51 4.85
CA TYR A 107 -11.55 10.98 4.13
C TYR A 107 -10.65 11.88 4.99
N LEU A 108 -9.37 11.48 5.13
CA LEU A 108 -8.34 12.12 5.96
C LEU A 108 -8.57 12.03 7.48
N GLU A 109 -9.55 11.26 7.96
CA GLU A 109 -9.68 10.95 9.38
C GLU A 109 -8.44 10.17 9.85
N THR A 110 -7.88 10.53 11.00
CA THR A 110 -6.66 9.89 11.53
C THR A 110 -6.88 9.32 12.92
N LEU A 111 -6.38 8.11 13.17
CA LEU A 111 -6.32 7.53 14.50
C LEU A 111 -4.96 6.91 14.78
N LEU A 112 -4.28 7.40 15.82
CA LEU A 112 -3.03 6.84 16.29
C LEU A 112 -3.30 5.79 17.38
N ILE A 113 -2.80 4.58 17.16
CA ILE A 113 -2.93 3.44 18.06
C ILE A 113 -1.53 3.07 18.56
N THR A 114 -1.42 2.80 19.86
CA THR A 114 -0.25 2.14 20.45
C THR A 114 -0.57 0.66 20.63
N PRO A 115 -0.05 -0.25 19.77
CA PRO A 115 -0.29 -1.68 19.91
C PRO A 115 0.23 -2.21 21.24
N PRO A 116 -0.37 -3.30 21.79
CA PRO A 116 0.24 -4.04 22.88
C PRO A 116 1.67 -4.46 22.53
N LYS A 117 2.57 -4.46 23.52
CA LYS A 117 3.97 -4.82 23.30
C LYS A 117 4.09 -6.18 22.61
N GLY A 118 4.78 -6.22 21.47
CA GLY A 118 5.01 -7.44 20.69
C GLY A 118 3.88 -7.81 19.73
N ALA A 119 2.74 -7.11 19.73
CA ALA A 119 1.64 -7.34 18.79
C ALA A 119 2.06 -7.05 17.33
N MET A 120 2.85 -6.00 17.14
CA MET A 120 3.39 -5.59 15.85
C MET A 120 4.88 -5.26 15.99
N LYS A 121 5.62 -5.28 14.87
CA LYS A 121 7.02 -4.83 14.85
C LYS A 121 7.15 -3.32 14.98
N ALA A 122 6.18 -2.56 14.47
CA ALA A 122 6.07 -1.13 14.72
C ALA A 122 5.37 -0.86 16.07
N PRO A 123 5.93 0.01 16.93
CA PRO A 123 5.36 0.30 18.25
C PRO A 123 4.15 1.26 18.19
N ARG A 124 3.81 1.75 17.00
CA ARG A 124 2.68 2.66 16.73
C ARG A 124 2.07 2.32 15.38
N LEU A 125 0.75 2.41 15.29
CA LEU A 125 -0.04 2.28 14.07
C LEU A 125 -0.84 3.58 13.86
N LEU A 126 -0.72 4.20 12.70
CA LEU A 126 -1.60 5.26 12.24
C LEU A 126 -2.59 4.68 11.24
N LEU A 127 -3.87 4.81 11.53
CA LEU A 127 -4.94 4.60 10.56
C LEU A 127 -5.28 5.93 9.90
N ILE A 128 -5.46 5.91 8.58
CA ILE A 128 -5.95 7.04 7.80
C ILE A 128 -7.19 6.61 7.00
N GLY A 129 -8.29 7.34 7.15
CA GLY A 129 -9.52 7.11 6.40
C GLY A 129 -9.41 7.56 4.95
N LEU A 130 -9.92 6.72 4.04
CA LEU A 130 -9.99 6.97 2.60
C LEU A 130 -11.36 7.52 2.18
N GLY A 131 -12.36 7.51 3.06
CA GLY A 131 -13.74 7.90 2.77
C GLY A 131 -14.53 6.78 2.10
N ASP A 132 -15.52 7.18 1.30
CA ASP A 132 -16.35 6.27 0.51
C ASP A 132 -15.52 5.58 -0.59
N ARG A 133 -15.55 4.24 -0.59
CA ARG A 133 -14.83 3.40 -1.57
C ARG A 133 -15.28 3.63 -3.01
N HIS A 134 -16.53 4.05 -3.23
CA HIS A 134 -17.06 4.32 -4.56
C HIS A 134 -16.59 5.66 -5.14
N GLN A 135 -16.01 6.52 -4.30
CA GLN A 135 -15.43 7.81 -4.69
C GLN A 135 -13.91 7.75 -4.79
N PHE A 136 -13.31 6.57 -4.60
CA PHE A 136 -11.88 6.40 -4.66
C PHE A 136 -11.32 6.86 -6.01
N ASN A 137 -10.33 7.74 -5.95
CA ASN A 137 -9.46 8.07 -7.06
C ASN A 137 -8.00 8.06 -6.59
N ALA A 138 -7.08 7.74 -7.50
CA ALA A 138 -5.67 7.62 -7.14
C ALA A 138 -5.04 8.97 -6.72
N ASP A 139 -5.58 10.10 -7.16
CA ASP A 139 -5.06 11.44 -6.84
C ASP A 139 -5.26 11.81 -5.37
N MET A 140 -6.32 11.31 -4.73
CA MET A 140 -6.53 11.44 -3.28
C MET A 140 -5.34 10.95 -2.46
N MET A 141 -4.56 10.00 -3.00
CA MET A 141 -3.39 9.44 -2.31
C MET A 141 -2.25 10.44 -2.13
N ILE A 142 -2.24 11.55 -2.87
CA ILE A 142 -1.33 12.68 -2.60
C ILE A 142 -1.61 13.26 -1.22
N ASN A 143 -2.88 13.51 -0.90
CA ASN A 143 -3.24 14.05 0.41
C ASN A 143 -3.02 13.02 1.52
N ILE A 144 -3.28 11.74 1.25
CA ILE A 144 -3.01 10.66 2.21
C ILE A 144 -1.51 10.58 2.54
N GLY A 145 -0.64 10.61 1.52
CA GLY A 145 0.81 10.65 1.74
C GLY A 145 1.26 11.88 2.54
N ALA A 146 0.65 13.04 2.28
CA ALA A 146 0.93 14.26 3.03
C ALA A 146 0.49 14.16 4.50
N VAL A 147 -0.70 13.60 4.77
CA VAL A 147 -1.19 13.36 6.15
C VAL A 147 -0.28 12.38 6.88
N ALA A 148 0.10 11.26 6.26
CA ALA A 148 1.01 10.28 6.86
C ALA A 148 2.31 10.92 7.35
N LEU A 149 2.94 11.77 6.52
CA LEU A 149 4.15 12.48 6.93
C LEU A 149 3.88 13.53 8.03
N ARG A 150 2.80 14.31 7.92
CA ARG A 150 2.46 15.32 8.95
C ARG A 150 2.23 14.68 10.31
N GLU A 151 1.52 13.56 10.37
CA GLU A 151 1.35 12.82 11.63
C GLU A 151 2.67 12.26 12.13
N ALA A 152 3.48 11.65 11.24
CA ALA A 152 4.80 11.11 11.59
C ALA A 152 5.74 12.20 12.19
N THR A 153 5.76 13.39 11.59
CA THR A 153 6.56 14.52 12.08
C THR A 153 6.03 15.06 13.40
N ARG A 154 4.69 15.18 13.57
CA ARG A 154 4.06 15.63 14.81
C ARG A 154 4.38 14.74 16.01
N ILE A 155 4.45 13.43 15.81
CA ILE A 155 4.82 12.47 16.86
C ILE A 155 6.35 12.27 17.00
N GLY A 156 7.14 13.02 16.23
CA GLY A 156 8.59 13.06 16.34
C GLY A 156 9.28 11.74 15.96
N VAL A 157 8.77 11.01 14.96
CA VAL A 157 9.51 9.88 14.38
C VAL A 157 10.43 10.32 13.24
N THR A 158 11.51 9.56 13.05
CA THR A 158 12.50 9.78 11.97
C THR A 158 12.26 8.88 10.76
N GLY A 159 11.23 8.04 10.81
CA GLY A 159 10.79 7.21 9.70
C GLY A 159 9.48 6.46 9.97
N PHE A 160 8.86 5.99 8.90
CA PHE A 160 7.63 5.21 8.95
C PHE A 160 7.56 4.20 7.80
N SER A 161 6.77 3.15 7.97
CA SER A 161 6.33 2.25 6.91
C SER A 161 4.88 2.51 6.57
N PHE A 162 4.49 2.32 5.31
CA PHE A 162 3.15 2.62 4.83
C PHE A 162 2.65 1.52 3.90
N ALA A 163 1.63 0.78 4.34
CA ALA A 163 0.80 -0.06 3.48
C ALA A 163 -0.13 0.83 2.65
N SER A 164 0.38 1.27 1.50
CA SER A 164 -0.31 2.21 0.61
C SER A 164 -1.05 1.52 -0.54
N ASP A 165 -0.87 0.22 -0.72
CA ASP A 165 -1.56 -0.56 -1.74
C ASP A 165 -3.00 -0.87 -1.26
N ILE A 166 -4.01 -0.53 -2.07
CA ILE A 166 -5.42 -0.43 -1.64
C ILE A 166 -6.21 -1.70 -2.00
N LYS A 167 -5.50 -2.79 -2.32
CA LYS A 167 -6.10 -4.04 -2.79
C LYS A 167 -7.00 -4.71 -1.75
N ASP A 168 -6.77 -4.46 -0.46
CA ASP A 168 -7.51 -5.07 0.66
C ASP A 168 -9.03 -4.80 0.62
N ALA A 169 -9.49 -3.77 -0.08
CA ALA A 169 -10.91 -3.40 -0.19
C ALA A 169 -11.58 -3.81 -1.51
N GLY A 170 -10.90 -4.63 -2.33
CA GLY A 170 -11.39 -5.02 -3.66
C GLY A 170 -11.31 -3.92 -4.72
N ILE A 171 -10.58 -2.85 -4.42
CA ILE A 171 -10.28 -1.79 -5.37
C ILE A 171 -9.07 -2.24 -6.20
N ASP A 172 -9.24 -2.36 -7.51
CA ASP A 172 -8.12 -2.54 -8.42
C ASP A 172 -7.43 -1.18 -8.69
N SER A 173 -6.72 -0.68 -7.68
CA SER A 173 -6.04 0.61 -7.79
C SER A 173 -4.80 0.49 -8.69
N PRO A 174 -4.49 1.48 -9.56
CA PRO A 174 -3.28 1.44 -10.38
C PRO A 174 -2.02 1.58 -9.51
N THR A 175 -1.30 0.48 -9.29
CA THR A 175 -0.21 0.38 -8.31
C THR A 175 0.86 1.46 -8.48
N ALA A 176 1.37 1.68 -9.69
CA ALA A 176 2.41 2.69 -9.94
C ALA A 176 1.90 4.10 -9.62
N LEU A 177 0.69 4.45 -10.08
CA LEU A 177 0.11 5.76 -9.84
C LEU A 177 -0.14 6.03 -8.35
N VAL A 178 -0.69 5.06 -7.63
CA VAL A 178 -0.90 5.16 -6.17
C VAL A 178 0.42 5.36 -5.44
N ALA A 179 1.42 4.52 -5.69
CA ALA A 179 2.73 4.61 -5.05
C ALA A 179 3.43 5.95 -5.36
N GLY A 180 3.31 6.42 -6.60
CA GLY A 180 3.80 7.73 -7.03
C GLY A 180 3.08 8.87 -6.32
N ASN A 181 1.75 8.85 -6.26
CA ASN A 181 0.95 9.89 -5.61
C ASN A 181 1.19 9.97 -4.11
N VAL A 182 1.26 8.84 -3.40
CA VAL A 182 1.69 8.80 -1.99
C VAL A 182 3.07 9.43 -1.83
N THR A 183 4.02 9.07 -2.71
CA THR A 183 5.38 9.63 -2.69
C THR A 183 5.37 11.14 -2.89
N ARG A 184 4.59 11.67 -3.84
CA ARG A 184 4.42 13.12 -4.04
C ARG A 184 3.91 13.82 -2.79
N GLY A 185 2.88 13.24 -2.17
CA GLY A 185 2.32 13.74 -0.91
C GLY A 185 3.35 13.85 0.21
N ILE A 186 4.11 12.77 0.41
CA ILE A 186 5.19 12.69 1.40
C ILE A 186 6.25 13.77 1.14
N ILE A 187 6.72 13.92 -0.10
CA ILE A 187 7.77 14.91 -0.45
C ILE A 187 7.26 16.34 -0.23
N ASN A 188 6.05 16.65 -0.70
CA ASN A 188 5.44 17.98 -0.54
C ASN A 188 5.30 18.39 0.93
N ALA A 189 4.78 17.48 1.75
CA ALA A 189 4.64 17.72 3.19
C ALA A 189 6.01 17.88 3.87
N TRP A 190 7.04 17.18 3.39
CA TRP A 190 8.38 17.25 3.98
C TRP A 190 9.07 18.56 3.67
N ARG A 191 9.00 19.01 2.40
CA ARG A 191 9.47 20.35 2.00
C ARG A 191 8.78 21.46 2.77
N THR A 192 7.48 21.32 3.04
CA THR A 192 6.74 22.26 3.89
C THR A 192 7.31 22.27 5.31
N GLN A 193 7.56 21.10 5.91
CA GLN A 193 8.14 21.02 7.25
C GLN A 193 9.56 21.60 7.31
N LEU A 194 10.39 21.36 6.29
CA LEU A 194 11.73 21.94 6.17
C LEU A 194 11.68 23.46 6.06
N TYR A 195 10.73 24.00 5.29
CA TYR A 195 10.51 25.45 5.24
C TYR A 195 10.17 26.01 6.62
N LEU A 196 9.22 25.39 7.34
CA LEU A 196 8.85 25.83 8.70
C LEU A 196 10.02 25.75 9.68
N GLN A 197 10.87 24.72 9.59
CA GLN A 197 12.09 24.61 10.38
C GLN A 197 13.06 25.77 10.08
N LYS A 198 13.28 26.06 8.78
CA LYS A 198 14.15 27.16 8.34
C LYS A 198 13.65 28.52 8.81
N GLN A 199 12.34 28.71 8.93
CA GLN A 199 11.73 29.94 9.47
C GLN A 199 11.63 29.95 11.00
N HIS A 200 12.16 28.94 11.70
CA HIS A 200 12.03 28.77 13.15
C HIS A 200 10.57 28.69 13.65
N LEU A 201 9.64 28.28 12.78
CA LEU A 201 8.20 28.20 13.08
C LEU A 201 7.77 26.82 13.58
N SER A 202 8.57 25.78 13.37
CA SER A 202 8.26 24.44 13.84
C SER A 202 9.54 23.62 14.02
N PRO A 203 9.89 23.18 15.25
CA PRO A 203 10.95 22.21 15.42
C PRO A 203 10.46 20.84 14.92
N ALA A 204 11.24 20.16 14.09
CA ALA A 204 10.96 18.77 13.76
C ALA A 204 12.24 17.96 13.65
N LYS A 205 12.15 16.69 14.03
CA LYS A 205 13.25 15.75 13.79
C LYS A 205 13.38 15.49 12.29
N PRO A 206 14.60 15.28 11.77
CA PRO A 206 14.78 14.91 10.38
C PRO A 206 14.01 13.64 10.02
N MET A 207 13.19 13.71 8.97
CA MET A 207 12.61 12.52 8.36
C MET A 207 13.66 11.86 7.48
N THR A 208 14.09 10.65 7.85
CA THR A 208 15.20 9.96 7.17
C THR A 208 14.73 8.80 6.29
N LYS A 209 13.56 8.23 6.57
CA LYS A 209 13.04 7.05 5.85
C LYS A 209 11.52 7.10 5.69
N ALA A 210 11.04 6.95 4.46
CA ALA A 210 9.65 6.58 4.18
C ALA A 210 9.65 5.26 3.41
N THR A 211 9.07 4.22 4.01
CA THR A 211 9.03 2.88 3.41
C THR A 211 7.62 2.57 2.91
N LEU A 212 7.45 2.38 1.60
CA LEU A 212 6.19 1.96 1.00
C LEU A 212 6.20 0.44 0.88
N LEU A 213 5.17 -0.20 1.44
CA LEU A 213 4.99 -1.65 1.38
C LEU A 213 4.27 -2.01 0.08
N ALA A 214 4.71 -3.10 -0.55
CA ALA A 214 4.07 -3.64 -1.76
C ALA A 214 4.04 -5.18 -1.69
N GLY A 215 3.01 -5.78 -2.29
CA GLY A 215 2.94 -7.22 -2.45
C GLY A 215 4.04 -7.74 -3.40
N PRO A 216 4.43 -9.03 -3.29
CA PRO A 216 5.44 -9.66 -4.14
C PRO A 216 5.27 -9.43 -5.65
N ALA A 217 4.04 -9.41 -6.15
CA ALA A 217 3.74 -9.20 -7.57
C ALA A 217 3.80 -7.72 -8.02
N PHE A 218 3.76 -6.79 -7.08
CA PHE A 218 3.56 -5.36 -7.33
C PHE A 218 4.81 -4.52 -7.02
N PHE A 219 5.86 -5.12 -6.49
CA PHE A 219 7.03 -4.44 -5.96
C PHE A 219 7.77 -3.56 -6.98
N GLU A 220 8.09 -4.11 -8.16
CA GLU A 220 8.80 -3.35 -9.20
C GLU A 220 7.90 -2.25 -9.78
N THR A 221 6.62 -2.54 -10.06
CA THR A 221 5.64 -1.56 -10.57
C THR A 221 5.42 -0.40 -9.59
N ALA A 222 5.30 -0.68 -8.28
CA ALA A 222 5.25 0.37 -7.26
C ALA A 222 6.53 1.21 -7.27
N GLY A 223 7.68 0.55 -7.41
CA GLY A 223 8.99 1.18 -7.53
C GLY A 223 9.13 2.15 -8.71
N GLU A 224 8.55 1.81 -9.86
CA GLU A 224 8.49 2.70 -11.03
C GLU A 224 7.75 4.00 -10.71
N GLY A 225 6.55 3.90 -10.14
CA GLY A 225 5.80 5.08 -9.70
C GLY A 225 6.53 5.93 -8.67
N ILE A 226 7.25 5.30 -7.73
CA ILE A 226 8.09 6.00 -6.74
C ILE A 226 9.22 6.78 -7.44
N LYS A 227 9.96 6.15 -8.37
CA LYS A 227 11.05 6.80 -9.11
C LYS A 227 10.55 8.00 -9.91
N GLU A 228 9.45 7.84 -10.63
CA GLU A 228 8.83 8.91 -11.43
C GLU A 228 8.38 10.09 -10.55
N ALA A 229 7.75 9.79 -9.41
CA ALA A 229 7.38 10.82 -8.46
C ALA A 229 8.60 11.60 -7.95
N ILE A 230 9.68 10.93 -7.55
CA ILE A 230 10.92 11.59 -7.12
C ILE A 230 11.52 12.45 -8.24
N ALA A 231 11.59 11.93 -9.46
CA ALA A 231 12.15 12.66 -10.60
C ALA A 231 11.43 13.99 -10.86
N SER A 232 10.10 14.03 -10.67
CA SER A 232 9.31 15.25 -10.88
C SER A 232 9.61 16.40 -9.90
N PHE A 233 10.38 16.16 -8.84
CA PHE A 233 10.78 17.19 -7.86
C PHE A 233 12.22 17.70 -8.03
N ASN A 234 12.95 17.17 -9.03
CA ASN A 234 14.32 17.54 -9.35
C ASN A 234 14.43 18.56 -10.51
N HIS A 235 13.28 19.06 -10.99
CA HIS A 235 13.17 20.17 -11.92
C HIS A 235 12.82 21.48 -11.18
#